data_AF-H2XLM9-F1
#
_entry.id   AF-H2XLM9-F1
#
_cell.length_a   1.000
_cell.length_b   1.000
_cell.length_c   1.000
_cell.angle_alpha   90.00
_cell.angle_beta   90.00
_cell.angle_gamma   90.00
#
_symmetry.space_group_name_H-M   'P 1'
#
loop_
_entity.id
_entity.type
_entity.pdbx_description
1 polymer ?
#
loop_
_entity_poly.entity_id
_entity_poly.type
_entity_poly.pdbx_seq_one_letter_code
_entity_poly.pdbx_strand_id
1 'polypeptide(L)'
;MASDIQLPPIRSVDDFLIASARFGRPDYQDKERWNNRIVNNLMYYQTNYLIVAFVAFGLVTYFRPIDTITGGGLFVGLAALALYATNNRQSGAVQKFKKDHPAVLVAGIVGVSTVAMYMLGSIAAFVFSIALPMLLILLHASFRMRNLRNKVQNKVEAVGLKRTPMGVIMRALDQELS
;
A
#
# COMPACT_ATOMS: atom_id res chain seq x y z
N MET A 1 -23.50 13.80 -11.97
CA MET A 1 -23.01 14.36 -10.70
C MET A 1 -21.51 14.12 -10.67
N ALA A 2 -20.71 15.14 -10.96
CA ALA A 2 -19.26 15.04 -10.79
C ALA A 2 -19.03 14.96 -9.28
N SER A 3 -18.58 13.81 -8.79
CA SER A 3 -18.14 13.68 -7.41
C SER A 3 -17.01 14.69 -7.19
N ASP A 4 -17.19 15.65 -6.31
CA ASP A 4 -16.14 16.53 -5.81
C ASP A 4 -15.07 15.66 -5.13
N ILE A 5 -14.11 15.17 -5.93
CA ILE A 5 -12.94 14.45 -5.44
C ILE A 5 -12.04 15.51 -4.80
N GLN A 6 -12.34 15.87 -3.55
CA GLN A 6 -11.46 16.70 -2.74
C GLN A 6 -10.28 15.84 -2.29
N LEU A 7 -9.08 16.26 -2.68
CA LEU A 7 -7.86 15.64 -2.18
C LEU A 7 -7.81 15.81 -0.65
N PRO A 8 -7.61 14.72 0.11
CA PRO A 8 -7.49 14.81 1.56
C PRO A 8 -6.36 15.77 1.94
N PRO A 9 -6.55 16.61 2.98
CA PRO A 9 -5.51 17.53 3.41
C PRO A 9 -4.29 16.75 3.91
N ILE A 10 -3.10 17.24 3.58
CA ILE A 10 -1.84 16.70 4.10
C ILE A 10 -1.82 16.80 5.63
N ARG A 11 -1.40 15.72 6.29
CA ARG A 11 -1.23 15.70 7.76
C ARG A 11 0.17 16.17 8.12
N SER A 12 0.30 16.83 9.27
CA SER A 12 1.59 17.32 9.74
C SER A 12 2.59 16.17 9.93
N VAL A 13 3.87 16.47 9.72
CA VAL A 13 4.96 15.51 9.90
C VAL A 13 5.02 15.02 11.35
N ASP A 14 4.71 15.89 12.31
CA ASP A 14 4.68 15.52 13.73
C ASP A 14 3.61 14.47 14.05
N ASP A 15 2.46 14.52 13.38
CA ASP A 15 1.39 13.54 13.56
C ASP A 15 1.65 12.24 12.81
N PHE A 16 2.37 12.34 11.68
CA PHE A 16 2.74 11.20 10.85
C PHE A 16 3.92 10.42 11.46
N LEU A 17 5.00 11.08 11.88
CA LEU A 17 6.27 10.43 12.23
C LEU A 17 6.73 10.58 13.69
N ILE A 18 6.49 11.72 14.35
CA ILE A 18 7.31 12.14 15.52
C ILE A 18 6.58 12.04 16.87
N ALA A 19 5.57 12.89 17.14
CA ALA A 19 5.20 13.22 18.52
C ALA A 19 3.88 12.59 19.02
N SER A 20 2.88 12.43 18.15
CA SER A 20 1.64 11.70 18.46
C SER A 20 1.66 10.24 17.94
N ALA A 21 2.72 9.90 17.20
CA ALA A 21 2.94 8.66 16.47
C ALA A 21 3.36 7.53 17.41
N ARG A 22 2.46 7.13 18.30
CA ARG A 22 2.61 5.87 19.03
C ARG A 22 2.58 4.72 18.03
N PHE A 23 3.74 4.16 17.73
CA PHE A 23 3.85 2.88 17.04
C PHE A 23 3.66 1.76 18.06
N GLY A 24 2.89 0.74 17.70
CA GLY A 24 2.70 -0.41 18.55
C GLY A 24 2.43 -1.66 17.74
N ARG A 25 2.73 -2.80 18.38
CA ARG A 25 2.71 -4.09 17.72
C ARG A 25 1.32 -4.40 17.16
N PRO A 26 1.21 -5.06 15.99
CA PRO A 26 -0.03 -5.64 15.53
C PRO A 26 -0.62 -6.63 16.51
N ASP A 27 -1.94 -6.55 16.65
CA ASP A 27 -2.73 -7.52 17.37
C ASP A 27 -2.92 -8.72 16.43
N TYR A 28 -2.04 -9.71 16.54
CA TYR A 28 -2.08 -10.89 15.67
C TYR A 28 -3.21 -11.87 16.03
N GLN A 29 -3.81 -11.71 17.22
CA GLN A 29 -4.91 -12.54 17.68
C GLN A 29 -6.24 -12.02 17.12
N ASP A 30 -6.43 -10.70 17.10
CA ASP A 30 -7.63 -10.04 16.54
C ASP A 30 -7.34 -9.45 15.14
N LYS A 31 -7.43 -10.31 14.12
CA LYS A 31 -7.17 -9.95 12.71
C LYS A 31 -8.10 -8.84 12.21
N GLU A 32 -9.34 -8.83 12.66
CA GLU A 32 -10.33 -7.83 12.25
C GLU A 32 -9.94 -6.44 12.78
N ARG A 33 -9.56 -6.35 14.06
CA ARG A 33 -9.03 -5.11 14.63
C ARG A 33 -7.77 -4.63 13.92
N TRP A 34 -6.86 -5.54 13.58
CA TRP A 34 -5.66 -5.17 12.86
C TRP A 34 -5.96 -4.64 11.45
N ASN A 35 -6.86 -5.29 10.72
CA ASN A 35 -7.32 -4.81 9.41
C ASN A 35 -7.99 -3.43 9.51
N ASN A 36 -8.90 -3.26 10.47
CA ASN A 36 -9.56 -1.98 10.74
C ASN A 36 -8.54 -0.89 11.06
N ARG A 37 -7.45 -1.21 11.76
CA ARG A 37 -6.35 -0.27 12.03
C ARG A 37 -5.64 0.15 10.73
N ILE A 38 -5.30 -0.81 9.87
CA ILE A 38 -4.63 -0.53 8.58
C ILE A 38 -5.52 0.37 7.71
N VAL A 39 -6.78 -0.01 7.48
CA VAL A 39 -7.71 0.75 6.63
C VAL A 39 -7.92 2.17 7.16
N ASN A 40 -8.15 2.33 8.46
CA ASN A 40 -8.34 3.66 9.05
C ASN A 40 -7.09 4.55 8.95
N ASN A 41 -5.90 3.96 9.03
CA ASN A 41 -4.64 4.70 8.85
C ASN A 41 -4.41 5.04 7.37
N LEU A 42 -4.68 4.11 6.45
CA LEU A 42 -4.63 4.35 4.99
C LEU A 42 -5.51 5.53 4.59
N MET A 43 -6.75 5.55 5.06
CA MET A 43 -7.71 6.61 4.74
C MET A 43 -7.35 7.98 5.35
N TYR A 44 -6.62 8.01 6.47
CA TYR A 44 -6.33 9.27 7.16
C TYR A 44 -5.04 9.95 6.70
N TYR A 45 -4.05 9.16 6.31
CA TYR A 45 -2.73 9.62 5.85
C TYR A 45 -2.57 9.48 4.33
N GLN A 46 -3.66 9.44 3.55
CA GLN A 46 -3.64 9.19 2.10
C GLN A 46 -2.59 10.05 1.37
N THR A 47 -2.61 11.37 1.59
CA THR A 47 -1.67 12.31 0.94
C THR A 47 -0.24 12.11 1.43
N ASN A 48 -0.02 11.83 2.72
CA ASN A 48 1.31 11.52 3.25
C ASN A 48 1.87 10.22 2.66
N TYR A 49 1.05 9.18 2.50
CA TYR A 49 1.45 7.93 1.87
C TYR A 49 1.74 8.08 0.39
N LEU A 50 1.00 8.93 -0.32
CA LEU A 50 1.31 9.27 -1.71
C LEU A 50 2.68 9.94 -1.83
N ILE A 51 3.01 10.86 -0.93
CA ILE A 51 4.34 11.49 -0.87
C ILE A 51 5.42 10.44 -0.57
N VAL A 52 5.22 9.58 0.42
CA VAL A 52 6.14 8.46 0.73
C VAL A 52 6.33 7.58 -0.50
N ALA A 53 5.26 7.29 -1.25
CA ALA A 53 5.33 6.49 -2.45
C ALA A 53 6.22 7.14 -3.52
N PHE A 54 6.00 8.42 -3.81
CA PHE A 54 6.81 9.15 -4.79
C PHE A 54 8.27 9.29 -4.36
N VAL A 55 8.53 9.61 -3.09
CA VAL A 55 9.89 9.75 -2.58
C VAL A 55 10.64 8.44 -2.63
N ALA A 56 10.05 7.34 -2.15
CA ALA A 56 10.70 6.04 -2.15
C ALA A 56 10.88 5.48 -3.57
N PHE A 57 9.87 5.61 -4.44
CA PHE A 57 9.98 5.23 -5.84
C PHE A 57 11.09 6.04 -6.55
N GLY A 58 11.10 7.36 -6.35
CA GLY A 58 12.09 8.26 -6.91
C GLY A 58 13.51 7.95 -6.42
N LEU A 59 13.66 7.60 -5.13
CA LEU A 59 14.93 7.21 -4.56
C LEU A 59 15.48 5.91 -5.17
N VAL A 60 14.65 4.87 -5.29
CA VAL A 60 15.07 3.62 -5.95
C VAL A 60 15.43 3.88 -7.41
N THR A 61 14.62 4.67 -8.11
CA THR A 61 14.87 5.05 -9.51
C THR A 61 16.15 5.85 -9.65
N TYR A 62 16.47 6.74 -8.70
CA TYR A 62 17.71 7.51 -8.72
C TYR A 62 18.97 6.62 -8.64
N PHE A 63 18.92 5.55 -7.84
CA PHE A 63 20.06 4.63 -7.71
C PHE A 63 20.18 3.62 -8.87
N ARG A 64 19.07 3.22 -9.50
CA ARG A 64 19.07 2.29 -10.64
C ARG A 64 18.19 2.77 -11.80
N PRO A 65 18.48 3.93 -12.40
CA PRO A 65 17.57 4.58 -13.35
C PRO A 65 17.36 3.77 -14.62
N ILE A 66 18.44 3.24 -15.19
CA ILE A 66 18.37 2.43 -16.41
C ILE A 66 17.53 1.17 -16.18
N ASP A 67 17.82 0.44 -15.10
CA ASP A 67 17.10 -0.79 -14.77
C ASP A 67 15.62 -0.55 -14.50
N THR A 68 15.27 0.49 -13.74
CA THR A 68 13.87 0.80 -13.44
C THR A 68 13.11 1.26 -14.69
N ILE A 69 13.70 2.09 -15.55
CA ILE A 69 13.07 2.54 -16.80
C ILE A 69 12.93 1.38 -17.78
N THR A 70 13.98 0.59 -17.96
CA THR A 70 13.97 -0.59 -18.85
C THR A 70 12.97 -1.65 -18.37
N GLY A 71 12.94 -1.95 -17.07
CA GLY A 71 11.97 -2.87 -16.47
C GLY A 71 10.52 -2.38 -16.62
N GLY A 72 10.28 -1.08 -16.37
CA GLY A 72 8.97 -0.46 -16.56
C GLY A 72 8.51 -0.45 -18.02
N GLY A 73 9.41 -0.12 -18.94
CA GLY A 73 9.15 -0.17 -20.38
C GLY A 73 8.79 -1.58 -20.86
N LEU A 74 9.50 -2.59 -20.37
CA LEU A 74 9.18 -3.99 -20.65
C LEU A 74 7.79 -4.38 -20.12
N PHE A 75 7.46 -3.99 -18.89
CA PHE A 75 6.14 -4.25 -18.29
C PHE A 75 5.01 -3.62 -19.12
N VAL A 76 5.14 -2.34 -19.49
CA VAL A 76 4.15 -1.64 -20.32
C VAL A 76 4.06 -2.26 -21.71
N GLY A 77 5.18 -2.59 -22.33
CA GLY A 77 5.22 -3.24 -23.64
C GLY A 77 4.54 -4.61 -23.65
N LEU A 78 4.80 -5.44 -22.64
CA LEU A 78 4.13 -6.73 -22.48
C LEU A 78 2.63 -6.59 -22.21
N ALA A 79 2.23 -5.63 -21.37
CA ALA A 79 0.82 -5.35 -21.11
C ALA A 79 0.10 -4.88 -22.38
N ALA A 80 0.70 -3.95 -23.14
CA ALA A 80 0.15 -3.47 -24.40
C ALA A 80 0.05 -4.59 -25.44
N LEU A 81 1.08 -5.45 -25.56
CA LEU A 81 1.06 -6.62 -26.43
C LEU A 81 -0.05 -7.60 -26.03
N ALA A 82 -0.22 -7.86 -24.73
CA ALA A 82 -1.26 -8.75 -24.22
C ALA A 82 -2.68 -8.20 -24.48
N LEU A 83 -2.88 -6.90 -24.29
CA LEU A 83 -4.13 -6.21 -24.61
C LEU A 83 -4.42 -6.26 -26.12
N TYR A 84 -3.42 -5.95 -26.95
CA TYR A 84 -3.53 -6.03 -28.41
C TYR A 84 -3.86 -7.46 -28.87
N ALA A 85 -3.13 -8.45 -28.38
CA ALA A 85 -3.35 -9.85 -28.73
C ALA A 85 -4.73 -10.35 -28.29
N THR A 86 -5.21 -9.91 -27.12
CA THR A 86 -6.54 -10.23 -26.60
C THR A 86 -7.65 -9.60 -27.44
N ASN A 87 -7.47 -8.34 -27.83
CA ASN A 87 -8.46 -7.59 -28.61
C ASN A 87 -8.49 -8.05 -30.08
N ASN A 88 -7.36 -8.54 -30.60
CA ASN A 88 -7.19 -8.90 -32.01
C ASN A 88 -7.13 -10.43 -32.25
N ARG A 89 -7.71 -11.21 -31.33
CA ARG A 89 -7.70 -12.70 -31.32
C ARG A 89 -8.19 -13.37 -32.61
N GLN A 90 -8.86 -12.64 -33.49
CA GLN A 90 -9.42 -13.13 -34.77
C GLN A 90 -8.47 -13.01 -35.98
N SER A 91 -7.22 -12.59 -35.81
CA SER A 91 -6.27 -12.48 -36.92
C SER A 91 -5.78 -13.87 -37.40
N GLY A 92 -6.43 -14.44 -38.43
CA GLY A 92 -6.01 -15.70 -39.08
C GLY A 92 -4.56 -15.70 -39.62
N ALA A 93 -3.93 -14.52 -39.71
CA ALA A 93 -2.51 -14.35 -40.03
C ALA A 93 -1.57 -14.99 -38.99
N VAL A 94 -1.89 -14.91 -37.69
CA VAL A 94 -1.04 -15.50 -36.62
C VAL A 94 -1.09 -17.03 -36.67
N GLN A 95 -2.24 -17.61 -37.04
CA GLN A 95 -2.40 -19.05 -37.20
C GLN A 95 -1.70 -19.58 -38.45
N LYS A 96 -1.76 -18.86 -39.59
CA LYS A 96 -1.00 -19.21 -40.80
C LYS A 96 0.50 -19.13 -40.59
N PHE A 97 1.00 -18.03 -40.00
CA PHE A 97 2.43 -17.87 -39.71
C PHE A 97 2.96 -18.96 -38.76
N LYS A 98 2.15 -19.39 -37.78
CA LYS A 98 2.45 -20.54 -36.92
C LYS A 98 2.66 -21.85 -37.68
N LYS A 99 1.92 -22.05 -38.76
CA LYS A 99 1.95 -23.28 -39.56
C LYS A 99 3.08 -23.26 -40.57
N ASP A 100 3.35 -22.10 -41.18
CA ASP A 100 4.31 -21.96 -42.29
C ASP A 100 5.77 -21.88 -41.81
N HIS A 101 6.03 -21.33 -40.60
CA HIS A 101 7.39 -21.12 -40.10
C HIS A 101 7.59 -21.53 -38.63
N PRO A 102 7.46 -22.82 -38.27
CA PRO A 102 7.59 -23.30 -36.90
C PRO A 102 8.98 -23.08 -36.30
N ALA A 103 10.06 -23.21 -37.10
CA ALA A 103 11.43 -23.00 -36.64
C ALA A 103 11.70 -21.53 -36.24
N VAL A 104 11.15 -20.57 -36.99
CA VAL A 104 11.27 -19.13 -36.70
C VAL A 104 10.58 -18.80 -35.38
N LEU A 105 9.47 -19.46 -35.08
CA LEU A 105 8.79 -19.29 -33.79
C LEU A 105 9.59 -19.83 -32.61
N VAL A 106 10.17 -21.02 -32.75
CA VAL A 106 11.02 -21.58 -31.70
C VAL A 106 12.25 -20.68 -31.47
N ALA A 107 12.90 -20.23 -32.54
CA ALA A 107 14.01 -19.28 -32.46
C ALA A 107 13.59 -17.95 -31.81
N GLY A 108 12.40 -17.44 -32.16
CA GLY A 108 11.84 -16.23 -31.56
C GLY A 108 11.56 -16.39 -30.06
N ILE A 109 10.97 -17.53 -29.63
CA ILE A 109 10.73 -17.83 -28.21
C ILE A 109 12.05 -17.90 -27.45
N VAL A 110 13.07 -18.57 -27.99
CA VAL A 110 14.39 -18.67 -27.37
C VAL A 110 15.07 -17.31 -27.28
N GLY A 111 14.98 -16.49 -28.33
CA GLY A 111 15.52 -15.12 -28.36
C GLY A 111 14.86 -14.23 -27.31
N VAL A 112 13.52 -14.22 -27.26
CA VAL A 112 12.75 -13.46 -26.26
C VAL A 112 13.08 -13.94 -24.84
N SER A 113 13.16 -15.25 -24.62
CA SER A 113 13.49 -15.81 -23.30
C SER A 113 14.90 -15.44 -22.85
N THR A 114 15.86 -15.43 -23.78
CA THR A 114 17.25 -15.03 -23.51
C THR A 114 17.33 -13.56 -23.14
N VAL A 115 16.69 -12.68 -23.91
CA VAL A 115 16.59 -11.24 -23.60
C VAL A 115 15.90 -11.03 -22.25
N ALA A 116 14.81 -11.75 -21.97
CA ALA A 116 14.11 -11.67 -20.68
C ALA A 116 15.00 -12.08 -19.50
N MET A 117 15.85 -13.11 -19.65
CA MET A 117 16.82 -13.51 -18.62
C MET A 117 17.86 -12.41 -18.38
N TYR A 118 18.37 -11.76 -19.43
CA TYR A 118 19.29 -10.63 -19.28
C TYR A 118 18.64 -9.41 -18.62
N MET A 119 17.33 -9.21 -18.79
CA MET A 119 16.57 -8.10 -18.21
C MET A 119 16.01 -8.39 -16.81
N LEU A 120 16.32 -9.57 -16.23
CA LEU A 120 15.76 -9.98 -14.93
C LEU A 120 16.14 -9.01 -13.80
N GLY A 121 17.35 -8.45 -13.84
CA GLY A 121 17.77 -7.41 -12.90
C GLY A 121 16.95 -6.12 -13.04
N SER A 122 16.60 -5.73 -14.26
CA SER A 122 15.78 -4.57 -14.55
C SER A 122 14.32 -4.77 -14.11
N ILE A 123 13.76 -5.96 -14.34
CA ILE A 123 12.43 -6.33 -13.82
C ILE A 123 12.44 -6.28 -12.29
N ALA A 124 13.45 -6.87 -11.65
CA ALA A 124 13.57 -6.86 -10.19
C ALA A 124 13.68 -5.45 -9.62
N ALA A 125 14.46 -4.56 -10.26
CA ALA A 125 14.60 -3.17 -9.85
C ALA A 125 13.27 -2.40 -9.97
N PHE A 126 12.51 -2.62 -11.06
CA PHE A 126 11.20 -2.01 -11.26
C PHE A 126 10.14 -2.55 -10.26
N VAL A 127 10.11 -3.86 -10.02
CA VAL A 127 9.22 -4.44 -9.01
C VAL A 127 9.59 -3.92 -7.61
N PHE A 128 10.88 -3.82 -7.30
CA PHE A 128 11.35 -3.29 -6.02
C PHE A 128 10.99 -1.82 -5.83
N SER A 129 11.07 -0.98 -6.88
CA SER A 129 10.69 0.44 -6.78
C SER A 129 9.21 0.66 -6.46
N ILE A 130 8.34 -0.31 -6.80
CA ILE A 130 6.91 -0.31 -6.44
C ILE A 130 6.66 -1.01 -5.10
N ALA A 131 7.36 -2.13 -4.84
CA ALA A 131 7.15 -2.93 -3.64
C ALA A 131 7.63 -2.21 -2.37
N LEU A 132 8.76 -1.50 -2.44
CA LEU A 132 9.31 -0.76 -1.31
C LEU A 132 8.34 0.29 -0.74
N PRO A 133 7.78 1.23 -1.53
CA PRO A 133 6.82 2.19 -1.00
C PRO A 133 5.57 1.51 -0.44
N MET A 134 5.05 0.47 -1.09
CA MET A 134 3.91 -0.30 -0.57
C MET A 134 4.23 -0.94 0.78
N LEU A 135 5.41 -1.53 0.94
CA LEU A 135 5.88 -2.09 2.20
C LEU A 135 5.96 -1.02 3.30
N LEU A 136 6.57 0.13 3.01
CA LEU A 136 6.70 1.23 3.97
C LEU A 136 5.34 1.76 4.42
N ILE A 137 4.41 1.94 3.48
CA ILE A 137 3.04 2.38 3.75
C ILE A 137 2.31 1.36 4.63
N LEU A 138 2.39 0.06 4.28
CA LEU A 138 1.74 -0.99 5.05
C LEU A 138 2.35 -1.17 6.43
N LEU A 139 3.67 -1.07 6.56
CA LEU A 139 4.35 -1.07 7.85
C LEU A 139 3.85 0.10 8.70
N HIS A 140 3.90 1.32 8.17
CA HIS A 140 3.43 2.49 8.89
C HIS A 140 1.94 2.38 9.28
N ALA A 141 1.06 2.05 8.33
CA ALA A 141 -0.38 1.87 8.56
C ALA A 141 -0.67 0.72 9.53
N SER A 142 0.15 -0.32 9.51
CA SER A 142 0.09 -1.41 10.47
C SER A 142 0.49 -0.89 11.84
N PHE A 143 1.71 -0.43 12.08
CA PHE A 143 2.20 -0.12 13.42
C PHE A 143 1.56 1.13 14.05
N ARG A 144 0.99 2.06 13.26
CA ARG A 144 0.42 3.30 13.79
C ARG A 144 -0.81 3.06 14.67
N MET A 145 -0.71 3.40 15.95
CA MET A 145 -1.79 3.29 16.93
C MET A 145 -2.63 4.58 17.00
N ARG A 146 -3.58 4.75 16.08
CA ARG A 146 -4.44 5.95 16.05
C ARG A 146 -5.57 5.92 17.09
N ASN A 147 -6.15 4.75 17.37
CA ASN A 147 -7.28 4.61 18.30
C ASN A 147 -6.88 4.39 19.78
N LEU A 148 -5.59 4.27 20.09
CA LEU A 148 -5.19 4.09 21.49
C LEU A 148 -5.30 5.39 22.28
N ARG A 149 -5.16 6.57 21.68
CA ARG A 149 -5.35 7.83 22.41
C ARG A 149 -6.79 7.97 22.89
N ASN A 150 -7.78 7.75 22.02
CA ASN A 150 -9.20 7.80 22.43
C ASN A 150 -9.53 6.69 23.43
N LYS A 151 -8.99 5.48 23.28
CA LYS A 151 -9.24 4.38 24.22
C LYS A 151 -8.56 4.58 25.58
N VAL A 152 -7.34 5.14 25.60
CA VAL A 152 -6.60 5.48 26.82
C VAL A 152 -7.22 6.69 27.48
N GLN A 153 -7.58 7.72 26.72
CA GLN A 153 -8.27 8.90 27.22
C GLN A 153 -9.63 8.53 27.80
N ASN A 154 -10.45 7.74 27.11
CA ASN A 154 -11.72 7.24 27.66
C ASN A 154 -11.51 6.38 28.93
N LYS A 155 -10.41 5.60 29.03
CA LYS A 155 -10.09 4.83 30.25
C LYS A 155 -9.57 5.71 31.38
N VAL A 156 -8.75 6.71 31.08
CA VAL A 156 -8.21 7.69 32.04
C VAL A 156 -9.34 8.59 32.54
N GLU A 157 -10.23 9.03 31.65
CA GLU A 157 -11.45 9.75 31.98
C GLU A 157 -12.41 8.86 32.77
N ALA A 158 -12.58 7.57 32.45
CA ALA A 158 -13.40 6.67 33.26
C ALA A 158 -12.81 6.44 34.68
N VAL A 159 -11.48 6.41 34.83
CA VAL A 159 -10.80 6.35 36.14
C VAL A 159 -10.85 7.70 36.85
N GLY A 160 -10.76 8.80 36.10
CA GLY A 160 -10.91 10.17 36.57
C GLY A 160 -12.32 10.45 37.07
N LEU A 161 -13.35 9.98 36.35
CA LEU A 161 -14.77 10.03 36.73
C LEU A 161 -14.98 9.33 38.07
N LYS A 162 -14.32 8.20 38.32
CA LYS A 162 -14.35 7.50 39.61
C LYS A 162 -13.69 8.29 40.76
N ARG A 163 -12.90 9.33 40.47
CA ARG A 163 -12.24 10.21 41.45
C ARG A 163 -12.72 11.66 41.41
N THR A 164 -13.67 12.01 40.54
CA THR A 164 -14.27 13.35 40.57
C THR A 164 -15.26 13.45 41.73
N PRO A 165 -15.49 14.66 42.28
CA PRO A 165 -16.48 14.87 43.34
C PRO A 165 -17.86 14.29 42.98
N MET A 166 -18.29 14.46 41.73
CA MET A 166 -19.54 13.90 41.22
C MET A 166 -19.55 12.37 41.18
N GLY A 167 -18.43 11.73 40.82
CA GLY A 167 -18.34 10.26 40.83
C GLY A 167 -18.28 9.65 42.22
N VAL A 168 -17.80 10.39 43.23
CA VAL A 168 -17.88 9.98 44.64
C VAL A 168 -19.32 10.04 45.13
N ILE A 169 -20.05 11.12 44.82
CA ILE A 169 -21.47 11.29 45.17
C ILE A 169 -22.32 10.19 44.53
N MET A 170 -22.08 9.90 43.24
CA MET A 170 -22.85 8.89 42.50
C MET A 170 -22.65 7.47 43.08
N ARG A 171 -21.45 7.16 43.59
CA ARG A 171 -21.19 5.88 44.29
C ARG A 171 -21.84 5.80 45.66
N ALA A 172 -21.87 6.91 46.40
CA ALA A 172 -22.53 6.95 47.69
C ALA A 172 -24.04 6.71 47.53
N LEU A 173 -24.66 7.28 46.50
CA LEU A 173 -26.06 7.04 46.16
C LEU A 173 -26.33 5.60 45.69
N ASP A 174 -25.43 5.01 44.89
CA ASP A 174 -25.55 3.63 44.41
C ASP A 174 -25.42 2.60 45.55
N GLN A 175 -24.61 2.89 46.57
CA GLN A 175 -24.47 2.05 47.78
C GLN A 175 -25.65 2.16 48.75
N GLU A 176 -26.42 3.26 48.72
CA GLU A 176 -27.64 3.40 49.53
C GLU A 176 -28.88 2.79 48.86
N LEU A 177 -28.85 2.60 47.53
CA LEU A 177 -29.94 1.96 46.76
C LEU A 177 -29.78 0.45 46.56
N SER A 178 -28.70 -0.17 47.06
CA SER A 178 -28.44 -1.62 47.04
C SER A 178 -28.63 -2.25 48.41
#